data_AF-A0A518GFS1-F1
#
_entry.id   AF-A0A518GFS1-F1
#
_cell.length_a   1.000
_cell.length_b   1.000
_cell.length_c   1.000
_cell.angle_alpha   90.00
_cell.angle_beta   90.00
_cell.angle_gamma   90.00
#
_symmetry.space_group_name_H-M   'P 1'
#
loop_
_entity.id
_entity.type
_entity.pdbx_description
1 polymer ?
#
loop_
_entity_poly.entity_id
_entity_poly.type
_entity_poly.pdbx_seq_one_letter_code
_entity_poly.pdbx_strand_id
1 'polypeptide(L)'
;MDFVAVDFETANSNANSACQLAAVVVRDSQVVFEQSWMIRPPRMYFSPFNIKVHGITPEDVRHAPTMDKVWSEFQPLIDGQVLLAHNARFDVGVLLASLAAKDIACPPLEFICTRLLARQTWPGRTKYGLKPLSDWLGIEFKHHDALEDSRACATIALEAERVHQTSELRELEKILRIKRGSYQQGHVKSPRAVGKRSSARASGSRTTNDKWGFPSRTAKVARKLDAQTVLQAAGNQPPLQGKNIVLLGNLGGMSEAESTQFLSALGAARQPTIDASTHYVVTCRTSENATDQAPPALPAPHLQSSSSTRGRTSGGVRVLSERQFRAILPAGRVSLP
;
A
#
# COMPACT_ATOMS: atom_id res chain seq x y z
N MET A 1 -18.58 4.84 -21.82
CA MET A 1 -18.02 4.52 -20.48
C MET A 1 -16.67 5.19 -20.31
N ASP A 2 -16.43 5.70 -19.11
CA ASP A 2 -15.18 6.39 -18.75
C ASP A 2 -14.46 5.65 -17.62
N PHE A 3 -13.19 5.31 -17.85
CA PHE A 3 -12.32 4.68 -16.86
C PHE A 3 -10.85 4.74 -17.28
N VAL A 4 -9.96 4.20 -16.43
CA VAL A 4 -8.58 3.92 -16.80
C VAL A 4 -8.27 2.46 -16.50
N ALA A 5 -7.93 1.67 -17.51
CA ALA A 5 -7.45 0.32 -17.33
C ALA A 5 -5.94 0.33 -17.07
N VAL A 6 -5.50 -0.46 -16.08
CA VAL A 6 -4.10 -0.49 -15.64
C VAL A 6 -3.66 -1.93 -15.39
N ASP A 7 -2.37 -2.14 -15.54
CA ASP A 7 -1.69 -3.39 -15.20
C ASP A 7 -0.25 -3.08 -14.75
N PHE A 8 0.24 -3.88 -13.80
CA PHE A 8 1.60 -3.78 -13.29
C PHE A 8 2.35 -5.10 -13.48
N GLU A 9 3.58 -4.97 -13.95
CA GLU A 9 4.58 -6.04 -13.82
C GLU A 9 5.47 -5.78 -12.60
N THR A 10 5.85 -6.85 -11.90
CA THR A 10 6.73 -6.77 -10.72
C THR A 10 8.01 -7.56 -10.93
N ALA A 11 9.14 -6.99 -10.50
CA ALA A 11 10.44 -7.65 -10.56
C ALA A 11 10.51 -8.94 -9.72
N ASN A 12 9.77 -9.00 -8.61
CA ASN A 12 9.71 -10.15 -7.71
C ASN A 12 8.38 -10.19 -6.94
N SER A 13 8.31 -11.01 -5.89
CA SER A 13 7.10 -11.21 -5.08
C SER A 13 6.75 -10.04 -4.14
N ASN A 14 7.63 -9.04 -4.02
CA ASN A 14 7.36 -7.88 -3.19
C ASN A 14 6.49 -6.86 -3.94
N ALA A 15 5.39 -6.42 -3.32
CA ALA A 15 4.46 -5.48 -3.93
C ALA A 15 5.10 -4.11 -4.28
N ASN A 16 6.19 -3.72 -3.63
CA ASN A 16 6.88 -2.45 -3.97
C ASN A 16 7.92 -2.59 -5.08
N SER A 17 7.99 -3.74 -5.77
CA SER A 17 8.97 -4.00 -6.82
C SER A 17 8.41 -3.83 -8.22
N ALA A 18 7.46 -2.91 -8.43
CA ALA A 18 6.95 -2.59 -9.77
C ALA A 18 8.13 -2.32 -10.72
N CYS A 19 8.12 -2.97 -11.88
CA CYS A 19 9.11 -2.79 -12.95
C CYS A 19 8.50 -2.30 -14.26
N GLN A 20 7.18 -2.43 -14.44
CA GLN A 20 6.42 -1.78 -15.50
C GLN A 20 5.05 -1.38 -14.96
N LEU A 21 4.52 -0.28 -15.50
CA LEU A 21 3.13 0.14 -15.35
C LEU A 21 2.62 0.49 -16.74
N ALA A 22 1.37 0.16 -17.04
CA ALA A 22 0.68 0.72 -18.18
C ALA A 22 -0.70 1.26 -17.81
N ALA A 23 -1.17 2.20 -18.63
CA ALA A 23 -2.47 2.83 -18.50
C ALA A 23 -3.12 2.97 -19.88
N VAL A 24 -4.38 2.57 -19.96
CA VAL A 24 -5.27 2.76 -21.11
C VAL A 24 -6.45 3.59 -20.64
N VAL A 25 -6.53 4.83 -21.12
CA VAL A 25 -7.57 5.78 -20.78
C VAL A 25 -8.72 5.62 -21.76
N VAL A 26 -9.89 5.31 -21.24
CA VAL A 26 -11.13 5.17 -22.03
C VAL A 26 -12.06 6.32 -21.70
N ARG A 27 -12.56 7.00 -22.74
CA ARG A 27 -13.57 8.05 -22.68
C ARG A 27 -14.63 7.78 -23.72
N ASP A 28 -15.90 7.93 -23.36
CA ASP A 28 -17.03 7.68 -24.27
C ASP A 28 -16.94 6.30 -24.94
N SER A 29 -16.49 5.29 -24.19
CA SER A 29 -16.29 3.91 -24.67
C SER A 29 -15.21 3.75 -25.76
N GLN A 30 -14.36 4.76 -25.95
CA GLN A 30 -13.25 4.76 -26.89
C GLN A 30 -11.93 4.90 -26.14
N VAL A 31 -10.89 4.20 -26.61
CA VAL A 31 -9.53 4.41 -26.13
C VAL A 31 -9.04 5.75 -26.65
N VAL A 32 -8.69 6.68 -25.75
CA VAL A 32 -8.24 8.04 -26.12
C VAL A 32 -6.77 8.30 -25.79
N PHE A 33 -6.18 7.49 -24.91
CA PHE A 33 -4.78 7.60 -24.55
C PHE A 33 -4.25 6.26 -24.02
N GLU A 34 -3.01 5.96 -24.37
CA GLU A 34 -2.31 4.74 -23.98
C GLU A 34 -0.86 5.06 -23.69
N GLN A 35 -0.33 4.55 -22.57
CA GLN A 35 1.06 4.75 -22.23
C GLN A 35 1.55 3.59 -21.35
N SER A 36 2.82 3.24 -21.51
CA SER A 36 3.55 2.38 -20.58
C SER A 36 4.82 3.06 -20.08
N TRP A 37 5.22 2.70 -18.86
CA TRP A 37 6.43 3.19 -18.22
C TRP A 37 7.20 2.00 -17.68
N MET A 38 8.49 1.96 -18.01
CA MET A 38 9.44 1.12 -17.27
C MET A 38 9.74 1.80 -15.93
N ILE A 39 9.85 1.00 -14.88
CA ILE A 39 10.05 1.47 -13.51
C ILE A 39 11.30 0.81 -12.96
N ARG A 40 12.21 1.62 -12.42
CA ARG A 40 13.34 1.11 -11.65
C ARG A 40 12.90 0.83 -10.21
N PRO A 41 12.80 -0.45 -9.78
CA PRO A 41 12.35 -0.79 -8.44
C PRO A 41 13.39 -0.39 -7.38
N PRO A 42 13.01 -0.23 -6.10
CA PRO A 42 13.95 0.12 -5.02
C PRO A 42 15.07 -0.92 -4.80
N ARG A 43 14.83 -2.18 -5.18
CA ARG A 43 15.81 -3.26 -5.15
C ARG A 43 15.92 -3.87 -6.55
N MET A 44 17.13 -3.92 -7.09
CA MET A 44 17.43 -4.46 -8.42
C MET A 44 17.53 -5.99 -8.45
N TYR A 45 16.70 -6.67 -7.65
CA TYR A 45 16.58 -8.12 -7.69
C TYR A 45 15.34 -8.50 -8.51
N PHE A 46 15.55 -9.25 -9.60
CA PHE A 46 14.49 -9.80 -10.41
C PHE A 46 14.46 -11.31 -10.24
N SER A 47 13.29 -11.86 -9.92
CA SER A 47 13.15 -13.30 -9.77
C SER A 47 13.14 -13.95 -11.16
N PRO A 48 13.77 -15.13 -11.34
CA PRO A 48 13.72 -15.86 -12.61
C PRO A 48 12.28 -16.19 -13.06
N PHE A 49 11.37 -16.38 -12.10
CA PHE A 49 9.95 -16.62 -12.39
C PHE A 49 9.29 -15.39 -13.02
N ASN A 50 9.49 -14.20 -12.45
CA ASN A 50 8.93 -12.95 -12.97
C ASN A 50 9.50 -12.63 -14.36
N ILE A 51 10.83 -12.75 -14.53
CA ILE A 51 11.47 -12.58 -15.85
C ILE A 51 10.86 -13.55 -16.87
N LYS A 52 10.63 -14.81 -16.50
CA LYS A 52 10.01 -15.80 -17.40
C LYS A 52 8.59 -15.42 -17.81
N VAL A 53 7.86 -14.70 -16.96
CA VAL A 53 6.48 -14.26 -17.23
C VAL A 53 6.49 -13.10 -18.24
N HIS A 54 7.15 -11.99 -17.91
CA HIS A 54 7.04 -10.72 -18.66
C HIS A 54 8.26 -10.38 -19.54
N GLY A 55 9.37 -11.10 -19.40
CA GLY A 55 10.61 -10.87 -20.16
C GLY A 55 11.50 -9.71 -19.66
N ILE A 56 10.95 -8.75 -18.90
CA ILE A 56 11.72 -7.63 -18.31
C ILE A 56 12.86 -8.13 -17.42
N THR A 57 14.07 -7.66 -17.69
CA THR A 57 15.30 -7.95 -16.97
C THR A 57 15.77 -6.74 -16.13
N PRO A 58 16.71 -6.93 -15.19
CA PRO A 58 17.33 -5.79 -14.49
C PRO A 58 18.00 -4.77 -15.41
N GLU A 59 18.47 -5.17 -16.59
CA GLU A 59 19.14 -4.28 -17.55
C GLU A 59 18.14 -3.30 -18.17
N ASP A 60 16.96 -3.80 -18.56
CA ASP A 60 15.91 -3.01 -19.21
C ASP A 60 15.46 -1.82 -18.36
N VAL A 61 15.51 -1.97 -17.03
CA VAL A 61 15.07 -0.92 -16.08
C VAL A 61 16.21 -0.20 -15.37
N ARG A 62 17.48 -0.52 -15.68
CA ARG A 62 18.66 0.04 -14.99
C ARG A 62 18.65 1.58 -14.98
N HIS A 63 18.25 2.16 -16.10
CA HIS A 63 18.17 3.60 -16.34
C HIS A 63 16.74 4.15 -16.35
N ALA A 64 15.75 3.30 -16.08
CA ALA A 64 14.36 3.71 -16.04
C ALA A 64 14.07 4.68 -14.87
N PRO A 65 13.02 5.52 -14.98
CA PRO A 65 12.57 6.36 -13.89
C PRO A 65 12.16 5.52 -12.67
N THR A 66 12.29 6.09 -11.48
CA THR A 66 11.73 5.51 -10.26
C THR A 66 10.23 5.80 -10.16
N MET A 67 9.53 5.04 -9.30
CA MET A 67 8.07 5.19 -9.14
C MET A 67 7.64 6.65 -8.86
N ASP A 68 8.41 7.42 -8.09
CA ASP A 68 8.10 8.83 -7.82
C ASP A 68 8.02 9.71 -9.09
N LYS A 69 8.87 9.44 -10.08
CA LYS A 69 8.84 10.14 -11.37
C LYS A 69 7.68 9.68 -12.23
N VAL A 70 7.50 8.36 -12.36
CA VAL A 70 6.36 7.78 -13.10
C VAL A 70 5.03 8.23 -12.51
N TRP A 71 4.93 8.30 -11.18
CA TRP A 71 3.73 8.77 -10.49
C TRP A 71 3.36 10.20 -10.85
N SER A 72 4.32 11.10 -11.08
CA SER A 72 4.04 12.48 -11.47
C SER A 72 3.34 12.59 -12.83
N GLU A 73 3.58 11.62 -13.73
CA GLU A 73 2.91 11.53 -15.03
C GLU A 73 1.62 10.72 -14.95
N PHE A 74 1.57 9.68 -14.11
CA PHE A 74 0.46 8.75 -14.03
C PHE A 74 -0.70 9.26 -13.15
N GLN A 75 -0.42 9.93 -12.03
CA GLN A 75 -1.47 10.41 -11.11
C GLN A 75 -2.53 11.28 -11.84
N PRO A 76 -2.16 12.26 -12.68
CA PRO A 76 -3.17 13.09 -13.35
C PRO A 76 -4.13 12.30 -14.26
N LEU A 77 -3.70 11.14 -14.78
CA LEU A 77 -4.54 10.31 -15.65
C LEU A 77 -5.66 9.61 -14.88
N ILE A 78 -5.42 9.32 -13.60
CA ILE A 78 -6.30 8.51 -12.76
C ILE A 78 -7.08 9.33 -11.72
N ASP A 79 -6.76 10.62 -11.57
CA ASP A 79 -7.44 11.49 -10.62
C ASP A 79 -8.92 11.63 -10.97
N GLY A 80 -9.79 11.40 -9.99
CA GLY A 80 -11.24 11.35 -10.17
C GLY A 80 -11.78 10.17 -11.00
N GLN A 81 -10.92 9.31 -11.55
CA GLN A 81 -11.30 8.21 -12.42
C GLN A 81 -11.42 6.87 -11.69
N VAL A 82 -12.15 5.94 -12.30
CA VAL A 82 -12.26 4.56 -11.83
C VAL A 82 -11.17 3.72 -12.48
N LEU A 83 -10.37 3.06 -11.65
CA LEU A 83 -9.35 2.12 -12.14
C LEU A 83 -9.96 0.76 -12.45
N LEU A 84 -9.64 0.21 -13.60
CA LEU A 84 -9.96 -1.17 -13.98
C LEU A 84 -8.67 -1.97 -14.08
N ALA A 85 -8.66 -3.13 -13.44
CA ALA A 85 -7.53 -4.06 -13.54
C ALA A 85 -8.03 -5.50 -13.47
N HIS A 86 -7.37 -6.42 -14.16
CA HIS A 86 -7.88 -7.79 -14.27
C HIS A 86 -7.83 -8.55 -12.95
N ASN A 87 -6.78 -8.30 -12.17
CA ASN A 87 -6.67 -8.73 -10.79
C ASN A 87 -6.55 -7.50 -9.87
N ALA A 88 -7.48 -6.55 -9.96
CA ALA A 88 -7.34 -5.23 -9.35
C ALA A 88 -6.87 -5.14 -7.90
N ARG A 89 -7.07 -6.17 -7.08
CA ARG A 89 -6.44 -6.22 -5.75
C ARG A 89 -4.91 -6.25 -5.87
N PHE A 90 -4.34 -7.11 -6.71
CA PHE A 90 -2.91 -7.13 -6.97
C PHE A 90 -2.39 -5.76 -7.43
N ASP A 91 -2.95 -5.22 -8.51
CA ASP A 91 -2.46 -3.99 -9.16
C ASP A 91 -2.51 -2.77 -8.23
N VAL A 92 -3.66 -2.59 -7.54
CA VAL A 92 -3.78 -1.53 -6.53
C VAL A 92 -2.82 -1.76 -5.36
N GLY A 93 -2.54 -3.01 -5.02
CA GLY A 93 -1.59 -3.35 -3.96
C GLY A 93 -0.16 -2.97 -4.34
N VAL A 94 0.23 -3.24 -5.59
CA VAL A 94 1.52 -2.85 -6.17
C VAL A 94 1.65 -1.33 -6.20
N LEU A 95 0.63 -0.63 -6.68
CA LEU A 95 0.61 0.84 -6.68
C LEU A 95 0.83 1.40 -5.27
N LEU A 96 -0.01 1.01 -4.31
CA LEU A 96 0.05 1.53 -2.94
C LEU A 96 1.39 1.21 -2.25
N ALA A 97 1.91 -0.01 -2.43
CA ALA A 97 3.18 -0.40 -1.84
C ALA A 97 4.37 0.35 -2.47
N SER A 98 4.32 0.61 -3.78
CA SER A 98 5.36 1.34 -4.50
C SER A 98 5.38 2.83 -4.11
N LEU A 99 4.22 3.46 -3.95
CA LEU A 99 4.11 4.83 -3.43
C LEU A 99 4.55 4.92 -1.96
N ALA A 100 4.13 3.97 -1.12
CA ALA A 100 4.53 3.93 0.28
C ALA A 100 6.05 3.77 0.45
N ALA A 101 6.71 3.02 -0.44
CA ALA A 101 8.17 2.86 -0.44
C ALA A 101 8.94 4.16 -0.80
N LYS A 102 8.23 5.17 -1.31
CA LYS A 102 8.75 6.50 -1.63
C LYS A 102 8.18 7.60 -0.73
N ASP A 103 7.45 7.21 0.33
CA ASP A 103 6.73 8.11 1.23
C ASP A 103 5.77 9.08 0.49
N ILE A 104 5.22 8.62 -0.65
CA ILE A 104 4.24 9.37 -1.43
C ILE A 104 2.83 9.00 -0.94
N ALA A 105 2.01 10.02 -0.68
CA ALA A 105 0.60 9.84 -0.38
C ALA A 105 -0.18 9.47 -1.65
N CYS A 106 -0.98 8.41 -1.56
CA CYS A 106 -1.93 8.07 -2.62
C CYS A 106 -3.27 8.78 -2.33
N PRO A 107 -3.88 9.48 -3.31
CA PRO A 107 -5.23 10.03 -3.17
C PRO A 107 -6.26 8.90 -3.01
N PRO A 108 -7.51 9.21 -2.61
CA PRO A 108 -8.58 8.23 -2.64
C PRO A 108 -8.75 7.64 -4.04
N LEU A 109 -8.96 6.32 -4.12
CA LEU A 109 -9.14 5.61 -5.39
C LEU A 109 -10.40 4.76 -5.34
N GLU A 110 -11.09 4.66 -6.47
CA GLU A 110 -12.10 3.63 -6.72
C GLU A 110 -11.63 2.69 -7.82
N PHE A 111 -11.94 1.40 -7.68
CA PHE A 111 -11.47 0.42 -8.65
C PHE A 111 -12.40 -0.79 -8.82
N ILE A 112 -12.35 -1.40 -10.00
CA ILE A 112 -13.12 -2.57 -10.39
C ILE A 112 -12.18 -3.68 -10.89
N CYS A 113 -12.50 -4.92 -10.52
CA CYS A 113 -11.79 -6.09 -10.98
C CYS A 113 -12.45 -6.63 -12.26
N THR A 114 -11.79 -6.57 -13.42
CA THR A 114 -12.43 -7.00 -14.68
C THR A 114 -12.65 -8.51 -14.74
N ARG A 115 -11.89 -9.31 -13.97
CA ARG A 115 -12.22 -10.72 -13.72
C ARG A 115 -13.55 -10.91 -13.00
N LEU A 116 -13.88 -10.05 -12.03
CA LEU A 116 -15.19 -10.08 -11.36
C LEU A 116 -16.30 -9.68 -12.32
N LEU A 117 -16.08 -8.61 -13.08
CA LEU A 117 -17.00 -8.11 -14.11
C LEU A 117 -17.29 -9.19 -15.16
N ALA A 118 -16.26 -9.86 -15.69
CA ALA A 118 -16.40 -10.97 -16.63
C ALA A 118 -17.22 -12.13 -16.04
N ARG A 119 -17.03 -12.46 -14.75
CA ARG A 119 -17.81 -13.51 -14.07
C ARG A 119 -19.28 -13.20 -13.93
N GLN A 120 -19.65 -11.92 -13.78
CA GLN A 120 -21.04 -11.50 -13.71
C GLN A 120 -21.66 -11.37 -15.11
N THR A 121 -20.86 -10.95 -16.09
CA THR A 121 -21.30 -10.77 -17.49
C THR A 121 -21.53 -12.11 -18.19
N TRP A 122 -20.60 -13.06 -18.04
CA TRP A 122 -20.64 -14.36 -18.71
C TRP A 122 -20.59 -15.52 -17.71
N PRO A 123 -21.65 -15.77 -16.92
CA PRO A 123 -21.68 -16.85 -15.95
C PRO A 123 -21.50 -18.22 -16.61
N GLY A 124 -20.94 -19.18 -15.87
CA GLY A 124 -20.79 -20.57 -16.33
C GLY A 124 -19.49 -20.89 -17.08
N ARG A 125 -18.64 -19.91 -17.40
CA ARG A 125 -17.31 -20.20 -17.97
C ARG A 125 -16.39 -20.87 -16.96
N THR A 126 -15.51 -21.74 -17.46
CA THR A 126 -14.56 -22.52 -16.64
C THR A 126 -13.37 -21.70 -16.14
N LYS A 127 -12.91 -20.72 -16.92
CA LYS A 127 -11.75 -19.87 -16.61
C LYS A 127 -12.06 -18.40 -16.90
N TYR A 128 -11.56 -17.54 -16.01
CA TYR A 128 -11.64 -16.08 -16.11
C TYR A 128 -10.26 -15.45 -15.85
N GLY A 129 -9.19 -16.10 -16.30
CA GLY A 129 -7.89 -15.44 -16.38
C GLY A 129 -7.85 -14.58 -17.63
N LEU A 130 -6.91 -13.62 -17.68
CA LEU A 130 -6.85 -12.65 -18.76
C LEU A 130 -6.68 -13.35 -20.12
N LYS A 131 -5.71 -14.25 -20.25
CA LYS A 131 -5.50 -15.02 -21.48
C LYS A 131 -6.74 -15.84 -21.91
N PRO A 132 -7.33 -16.74 -21.10
CA PRO A 132 -8.53 -17.49 -21.52
C PRO A 132 -9.76 -16.63 -21.85
N LEU A 133 -9.89 -15.45 -21.24
CA LEU A 133 -10.94 -14.51 -21.59
C LEU A 133 -10.68 -13.87 -22.94
N SER A 134 -9.45 -13.46 -23.16
CA SER A 134 -8.99 -12.78 -24.37
C SER A 134 -9.03 -13.68 -25.59
N ASP A 135 -8.50 -14.91 -25.46
CA ASP A 135 -8.59 -15.93 -26.52
C ASP A 135 -10.05 -16.16 -26.96
N TRP A 136 -11.00 -16.11 -26.02
CA TRP A 136 -12.42 -16.33 -26.30
C TRP A 136 -13.12 -15.11 -26.89
N LEU A 137 -12.73 -13.91 -26.47
CA LEU A 137 -13.23 -12.66 -27.04
C LEU A 137 -12.59 -12.34 -28.41
N GLY A 138 -11.64 -13.14 -28.88
CA GLY A 138 -10.90 -12.88 -30.11
C GLY A 138 -9.96 -11.69 -29.99
N ILE A 139 -9.49 -11.38 -28.78
CA ILE A 139 -8.53 -10.29 -28.54
C ILE A 139 -7.13 -10.86 -28.74
N GLU A 140 -6.48 -10.44 -29.82
CA GLU A 140 -5.07 -10.77 -30.06
C GLU A 140 -4.16 -9.76 -29.35
N PHE A 141 -3.25 -10.25 -28.50
CA PHE A 141 -2.18 -9.44 -27.92
C PHE A 141 -1.01 -10.28 -27.43
N LYS A 142 0.12 -9.62 -27.16
CA LYS A 142 1.30 -10.24 -26.53
C LYS A 142 1.11 -10.30 -25.01
N HIS A 143 0.80 -11.49 -24.50
CA HIS A 143 0.55 -11.69 -23.07
C HIS A 143 1.80 -11.37 -22.23
N HIS A 144 1.59 -10.73 -21.06
CA HIS A 144 2.64 -10.29 -20.13
C HIS A 144 3.49 -9.11 -20.61
N ASP A 145 2.90 -8.27 -21.46
CA ASP A 145 3.28 -6.87 -21.58
C ASP A 145 2.20 -6.03 -20.89
N ALA A 146 2.59 -5.14 -19.97
CA ALA A 146 1.61 -4.40 -19.16
C ALA A 146 0.61 -3.59 -20.02
N LEU A 147 1.04 -3.06 -21.18
CA LEU A 147 0.16 -2.27 -22.04
C LEU A 147 -0.85 -3.15 -22.75
N GLU A 148 -0.40 -4.28 -23.29
CA GLU A 148 -1.28 -5.29 -23.89
C GLU A 148 -2.28 -5.86 -22.88
N ASP A 149 -1.82 -6.17 -21.66
CA ASP A 149 -2.69 -6.67 -20.59
C ASP A 149 -3.70 -5.58 -20.13
N SER A 150 -3.30 -4.30 -20.12
CA SER A 150 -4.20 -3.16 -19.88
C SER A 150 -5.25 -2.97 -20.98
N ARG A 151 -4.86 -3.14 -22.26
CA ARG A 151 -5.78 -3.12 -23.41
C ARG A 151 -6.80 -4.24 -23.30
N ALA A 152 -6.36 -5.46 -23.03
CA ALA A 152 -7.23 -6.60 -22.82
C ALA A 152 -8.22 -6.36 -21.66
N CYS A 153 -7.75 -5.76 -20.57
CA CYS A 153 -8.58 -5.34 -19.44
C CYS A 153 -9.66 -4.34 -19.86
N ALA A 154 -9.31 -3.33 -20.66
CA ALA A 154 -10.25 -2.36 -21.21
C ALA A 154 -11.29 -3.02 -22.13
N THR A 155 -10.84 -3.87 -23.07
CA THR A 155 -11.72 -4.57 -24.01
C THR A 155 -12.71 -5.48 -23.30
N ILE A 156 -12.30 -6.19 -22.23
CA ILE A 156 -13.23 -6.99 -21.42
C ILE A 156 -14.37 -6.12 -20.84
N ALA A 157 -14.06 -4.91 -20.40
CA ALA A 157 -15.07 -4.00 -19.87
C ALA A 157 -15.99 -3.46 -20.96
N LEU A 158 -15.44 -3.09 -22.12
CA LEU A 158 -16.21 -2.65 -23.30
C LEU A 158 -17.10 -3.78 -23.87
N GLU A 159 -16.66 -5.03 -23.82
CA GLU A 159 -17.51 -6.16 -24.22
C GLU A 159 -18.66 -6.38 -23.23
N ALA A 160 -18.44 -6.17 -21.94
CA ALA A 160 -19.54 -6.19 -20.97
C ALA A 160 -20.51 -5.02 -21.17
N GLU A 161 -20.00 -3.84 -21.52
CA GLU A 161 -20.80 -2.69 -21.97
C GLU A 161 -21.77 -3.09 -23.08
N ARG A 162 -21.21 -3.70 -24.14
CA ARG A 162 -21.95 -4.14 -25.32
C ARG A 162 -23.00 -5.19 -24.99
N VAL A 163 -22.66 -6.17 -24.16
CA VAL A 163 -23.57 -7.24 -23.72
C VAL A 163 -24.73 -6.70 -22.91
N HIS A 164 -24.49 -5.70 -22.05
CA HIS A 164 -25.51 -5.12 -21.18
C HIS A 164 -26.16 -3.83 -21.71
N GLN A 165 -25.75 -3.38 -22.90
CA GLN A 165 -26.30 -2.23 -23.61
C GLN A 165 -26.36 -0.94 -22.75
N THR A 166 -25.27 -0.64 -22.06
CA THR A 166 -25.17 0.53 -21.17
C THR A 166 -23.86 1.28 -21.38
N SER A 167 -23.89 2.57 -21.71
CA SER A 167 -22.68 3.38 -21.88
C SER A 167 -22.11 3.96 -20.57
N GLU A 168 -22.79 3.73 -19.44
CA GLU A 168 -22.41 4.25 -18.13
C GLU A 168 -21.86 3.15 -17.22
N LEU A 169 -20.65 3.36 -16.68
CA LEU A 169 -20.01 2.38 -15.81
C LEU A 169 -20.83 2.14 -14.53
N ARG A 170 -21.46 3.19 -13.99
CA ARG A 170 -22.32 3.08 -12.80
C ARG A 170 -23.56 2.23 -13.03
N GLU A 171 -24.15 2.29 -14.23
CA GLU A 171 -25.31 1.45 -14.58
C GLU A 171 -24.88 0.00 -14.80
N LEU A 172 -23.74 -0.23 -15.47
CA LEU A 172 -23.16 -1.56 -15.63
C LEU A 172 -22.95 -2.24 -14.26
N GLU A 173 -22.47 -1.51 -13.26
CA GLU A 173 -22.31 -2.02 -11.90
C GLU A 173 -23.61 -2.40 -11.21
N LYS A 174 -24.68 -1.62 -11.43
CA LYS A 174 -26.00 -1.95 -10.89
C LYS A 174 -26.55 -3.23 -11.52
N ILE A 175 -26.48 -3.33 -12.85
CA ILE A 175 -26.91 -4.50 -13.63
C ILE A 175 -26.16 -5.76 -13.16
N LEU A 176 -24.83 -5.67 -13.08
CA LEU A 176 -23.96 -6.77 -12.67
C LEU A 176 -23.92 -6.99 -11.14
N ARG A 177 -24.61 -6.14 -10.38
CA ARG A 177 -24.62 -6.15 -8.91
C ARG A 177 -23.21 -6.12 -8.34
N ILE A 178 -22.33 -5.29 -8.88
CA ILE A 178 -20.95 -5.13 -8.43
C ILE A 178 -20.85 -3.92 -7.51
N LYS A 179 -20.09 -4.06 -6.41
CA LYS A 179 -19.60 -2.92 -5.62
C LYS A 179 -18.12 -2.74 -5.91
N ARG A 180 -17.74 -1.51 -6.28
CA ARG A 180 -16.33 -1.08 -6.43
C ARG A 180 -15.52 -1.41 -5.17
N GLY A 181 -14.25 -1.68 -5.42
CA GLY A 181 -13.23 -1.52 -4.41
C GLY A 181 -12.94 -0.04 -4.19
N SER A 182 -12.35 0.28 -3.05
CA SER A 182 -11.89 1.64 -2.79
C SER A 182 -10.66 1.65 -1.91
N TYR A 183 -9.84 2.67 -2.07
CA TYR A 183 -8.77 3.04 -1.14
C TYR A 183 -9.08 4.42 -0.55
N GLN A 184 -9.08 4.52 0.78
CA GLN A 184 -9.27 5.79 1.48
C GLN A 184 -8.60 5.73 2.85
N GLN A 185 -7.82 6.75 3.21
CA GLN A 185 -7.17 6.87 4.52
C GLN A 185 -6.39 5.60 4.95
N GLY A 186 -5.63 5.00 4.03
CA GLY A 186 -4.85 3.79 4.32
C GLY A 186 -5.67 2.48 4.32
N HIS A 187 -6.98 2.54 4.10
CA HIS A 187 -7.86 1.37 4.10
C HIS A 187 -8.29 0.99 2.69
N VAL A 188 -8.14 -0.30 2.37
CA VAL A 188 -8.56 -0.86 1.08
C VAL A 188 -9.77 -1.76 1.26
N LYS A 189 -10.81 -1.52 0.47
CA LYS A 189 -11.97 -2.41 0.31
C LYS A 189 -11.86 -3.07 -1.06
N SER A 190 -12.00 -4.39 -1.11
CA SER A 190 -11.97 -5.09 -2.40
C SER A 190 -13.30 -5.03 -3.15
N PRO A 191 -13.26 -5.02 -4.50
CA PRO A 191 -14.45 -5.18 -5.33
C PRO A 191 -15.12 -6.51 -5.03
N ARG A 192 -16.45 -6.53 -5.05
CA ARG A 192 -17.23 -7.75 -4.78
C ARG A 192 -18.57 -7.74 -5.50
N ALA A 193 -19.06 -8.93 -5.85
CA ALA A 193 -20.46 -9.10 -6.19
C ALA A 193 -21.35 -8.92 -4.95
N VAL A 194 -22.52 -8.34 -5.16
CA VAL A 194 -23.57 -8.18 -4.15
C VAL A 194 -24.50 -9.37 -4.26
N GLY A 195 -24.30 -10.35 -3.36
CA GLY A 195 -25.18 -11.51 -3.28
C GLY A 195 -26.65 -11.15 -3.02
N LYS A 196 -27.57 -12.03 -3.42
CA LYS A 196 -28.84 -12.18 -2.67
C LYS A 196 -28.45 -12.73 -1.29
N ARG A 197 -29.00 -12.19 -0.20
CA ARG A 197 -28.75 -12.69 1.15
C ARG A 197 -28.99 -14.21 1.18
N SER A 198 -27.95 -15.01 1.38
CA SER A 198 -28.08 -16.39 1.84
C SER A 198 -27.47 -16.47 3.24
N SER A 199 -28.32 -16.84 4.20
CA SER A 199 -27.93 -17.18 5.55
C SER A 199 -27.31 -18.58 5.56
N ALA A 200 -26.00 -18.71 5.70
CA ALA A 200 -25.41 -19.93 6.24
C ALA A 200 -23.94 -19.75 6.67
N ARG A 201 -23.76 -20.03 7.97
CA ARG A 201 -22.64 -20.71 8.64
C ARG A 201 -21.22 -20.20 8.40
N ALA A 202 -20.71 -19.58 9.47
CA ALA A 202 -19.29 -19.51 9.75
C ALA A 202 -18.70 -20.93 9.87
N SER A 203 -17.99 -21.35 8.83
CA SER A 203 -16.92 -22.34 8.94
C SER A 203 -15.72 -21.82 8.16
N GLY A 204 -14.52 -22.03 8.70
CA GLY A 204 -13.25 -21.63 8.09
C GLY A 204 -12.39 -20.88 9.09
N SER A 205 -11.41 -21.52 9.71
CA SER A 205 -10.11 -21.89 9.12
C SER A 205 -9.23 -20.66 8.83
N ARG A 206 -8.00 -20.76 9.35
CA ARG A 206 -6.91 -19.78 9.36
C ARG A 206 -6.59 -19.25 7.97
N THR A 207 -6.21 -17.97 7.90
CA THR A 207 -4.98 -17.51 7.21
C THR A 207 -4.71 -16.04 7.53
N THR A 208 -3.41 -15.72 7.58
CA THR A 208 -2.78 -14.41 7.76
C THR A 208 -3.05 -13.49 6.55
N ASN A 209 -2.46 -12.29 6.52
CA ASN A 209 -2.56 -11.32 5.42
C ASN A 209 -2.72 -12.02 4.06
N ASP A 210 -3.60 -11.51 3.21
CA ASP A 210 -3.73 -12.13 1.90
C ASP A 210 -2.41 -12.03 1.13
N LYS A 211 -2.27 -12.85 0.09
CA LYS A 211 -1.09 -12.95 -0.78
C LYS A 211 -0.54 -11.58 -1.26
N TRP A 212 -1.37 -10.55 -1.26
CA TRP A 212 -1.06 -9.21 -1.75
C TRP A 212 -0.90 -8.14 -0.65
N GLY A 213 -0.85 -8.54 0.63
CA GLY A 213 -0.48 -7.66 1.73
C GLY A 213 -1.57 -6.71 2.20
N PHE A 214 -2.82 -6.92 1.81
CA PHE A 214 -3.93 -6.13 2.33
C PHE A 214 -4.49 -6.74 3.63
N PRO A 215 -4.84 -5.92 4.61
CA PRO A 215 -5.57 -6.40 5.78
C PRO A 215 -6.94 -6.96 5.36
N SER A 216 -7.22 -8.22 5.72
CA SER A 216 -8.55 -8.79 5.58
C SER A 216 -9.51 -8.13 6.57
N ARG A 217 -10.82 -8.34 6.36
CA ARG A 217 -11.96 -7.56 6.89
C ARG A 217 -12.14 -7.57 8.43
N THR A 218 -11.16 -8.04 9.18
CA THR A 218 -11.04 -7.91 10.64
C THR A 218 -9.66 -7.34 11.00
N ALA A 219 -9.35 -6.15 10.47
CA ALA A 219 -8.29 -5.30 11.02
C ALA A 219 -8.93 -4.07 11.67
N LYS A 220 -9.69 -4.32 12.72
CA LYS A 220 -10.05 -3.31 13.73
C LYS A 220 -9.49 -3.73 15.07
N VAL A 221 -8.17 -3.94 15.10
CA VAL A 221 -7.35 -3.77 16.29
C VAL A 221 -6.05 -3.18 15.75
N ALA A 222 -5.72 -1.95 16.14
CA ALA A 222 -4.36 -1.45 15.97
C ALA A 222 -3.45 -2.50 16.62
N ARG A 223 -2.63 -3.22 15.84
CA ARG A 223 -1.71 -4.22 16.41
C ARG A 223 -0.86 -3.46 17.43
N LYS A 224 -1.09 -3.77 18.71
CA LYS A 224 -0.40 -3.16 19.85
C LYS A 224 1.09 -3.41 19.62
N LEU A 225 1.91 -2.37 19.74
CA LEU A 225 3.36 -2.51 19.63
C LEU A 225 3.79 -3.45 20.77
N ASP A 226 4.35 -4.61 20.44
CA ASP A 226 4.70 -5.63 21.43
C ASP A 226 6.22 -5.67 21.61
N ALA A 227 6.69 -5.50 22.85
CA ALA A 227 8.11 -5.43 23.16
C ALA A 227 8.80 -6.77 22.91
N GLN A 228 8.13 -7.90 23.17
CA GLN A 228 8.70 -9.23 23.00
C GLN A 228 8.98 -9.52 21.52
N THR A 229 8.06 -9.13 20.63
CA THR A 229 8.25 -9.22 19.17
C THR A 229 9.45 -8.40 18.69
N VAL A 230 9.62 -7.18 19.23
CA VAL A 230 10.76 -6.31 18.87
C VAL A 230 12.08 -6.89 19.40
N LEU A 231 12.10 -7.41 20.63
CA LEU A 231 13.27 -8.06 21.20
C LEU A 231 13.68 -9.30 20.41
N GLN A 232 12.72 -10.16 20.05
CA GLN A 232 12.98 -11.35 19.26
C GLN A 232 13.58 -10.98 17.89
N ALA A 233 13.07 -9.92 17.26
CA ALA A 233 13.63 -9.40 16.01
C ALA A 233 15.02 -8.78 16.16
N ALA A 234 15.36 -8.28 17.34
CA ALA A 234 16.66 -7.75 17.70
C ALA A 234 17.65 -8.83 18.19
N GLY A 235 17.34 -10.12 17.99
CA GLY A 235 18.19 -11.21 18.50
C GLY A 235 18.23 -11.26 20.04
N ASN A 236 17.12 -10.88 20.69
CA ASN A 236 16.95 -10.70 22.13
C ASN A 236 17.86 -9.63 22.75
N GLN A 237 18.41 -8.71 21.95
CA GLN A 237 19.14 -7.55 22.46
C GLN A 237 18.22 -6.32 22.54
N PRO A 238 18.22 -5.55 23.65
CA PRO A 238 17.42 -4.34 23.76
C PRO A 238 17.88 -3.27 22.77
N PRO A 239 17.07 -2.90 21.76
CA PRO A 239 17.54 -2.06 20.66
C PRO A 239 17.68 -0.58 21.01
N LEU A 240 17.10 -0.16 22.13
CA LEU A 240 17.14 1.21 22.61
C LEU A 240 17.95 1.32 23.91
N GLN A 241 18.88 0.38 24.14
CA GLN A 241 19.71 0.34 25.35
C GLN A 241 20.33 1.72 25.66
N GLY A 242 20.02 2.24 26.85
CA GLY A 242 20.56 3.49 27.37
C GLY A 242 19.99 4.77 26.73
N LYS A 243 18.87 4.69 26.01
CA LYS A 243 18.23 5.85 25.37
C LYS A 243 17.15 6.45 26.28
N ASN A 244 17.16 7.77 26.41
CA ASN A 244 16.12 8.53 27.09
C ASN A 244 15.11 9.08 26.08
N ILE A 245 13.83 8.84 26.32
CA ILE A 245 12.76 9.12 25.35
C ILE A 245 11.64 9.90 26.02
N VAL A 246 11.24 11.01 25.39
CA VAL A 246 10.03 11.76 25.75
C VAL A 246 8.94 11.43 24.73
N LEU A 247 7.75 11.07 25.21
CA LEU A 247 6.57 10.83 24.38
C LEU A 247 5.61 12.02 24.50
N LEU A 248 5.27 12.62 23.38
CA LEU A 248 4.23 13.65 23.28
C LEU A 248 2.95 12.96 22.76
N GLY A 249 2.10 12.49 23.68
CA GLY A 249 0.90 11.71 23.40
C GLY A 249 1.04 10.21 23.67
N ASN A 250 0.01 9.42 23.30
CA ASN A 250 -0.04 7.98 23.59
C ASN A 250 0.54 7.15 22.45
N LEU A 251 1.67 6.48 22.69
CA LEU A 251 2.34 5.64 21.70
C LEU A 251 1.47 4.43 21.35
N GLY A 252 0.97 4.35 20.11
CA GLY A 252 0.14 3.23 19.66
C GLY A 252 -1.15 3.05 20.47
N GLY A 253 -1.63 4.09 21.15
CA GLY A 253 -2.79 4.04 22.04
C GLY A 253 -2.53 3.37 23.40
N MET A 254 -1.26 3.12 23.77
CA MET A 254 -0.90 2.61 25.10
C MET A 254 -1.18 3.63 26.20
N SER A 255 -1.52 3.13 27.40
CA SER A 255 -1.51 3.95 28.60
C SER A 255 -0.09 4.41 28.95
N GLU A 256 0.02 5.35 29.90
CA GLU A 256 1.31 5.82 30.35
C GLU A 256 2.17 4.69 30.94
N ALA A 257 1.58 3.85 31.78
CA ALA A 257 2.25 2.70 32.38
C ALA A 257 2.68 1.67 31.33
N GLU A 258 1.83 1.39 30.34
CA GLU A 258 2.12 0.46 29.25
C GLU A 258 3.28 0.95 28.36
N SER A 259 3.28 2.25 28.04
CA SER A 259 4.35 2.86 27.23
C SER A 259 5.68 2.84 27.97
N THR A 260 5.68 3.09 29.28
CA THR A 260 6.87 3.01 30.13
C THR A 260 7.41 1.59 30.17
N GLN A 261 6.54 0.60 30.39
CA GLN A 261 6.93 -0.81 30.39
C GLN A 261 7.48 -1.26 29.04
N PHE A 262 6.85 -0.84 27.94
CA PHE A 262 7.31 -1.13 26.59
C PHE A 262 8.71 -0.57 26.32
N LEU A 263 8.95 0.72 26.62
CA LEU A 263 10.26 1.34 26.41
C LEU A 263 11.33 0.73 27.31
N SER A 264 10.99 0.42 28.57
CA SER A 264 11.89 -0.25 29.50
C SER A 264 12.30 -1.64 29.00
N ALA A 265 11.38 -2.40 28.42
CA ALA A 265 11.68 -3.70 27.83
C ALA A 265 12.64 -3.60 26.64
N LEU A 266 12.65 -2.46 25.93
CA LEU A 266 13.59 -2.18 24.83
C LEU A 266 14.91 -1.55 25.29
N GLY A 267 15.11 -1.39 26.60
CA GLY A 267 16.32 -0.82 27.19
C GLY A 267 16.34 0.71 27.25
N ALA A 268 15.21 1.37 27.00
CA ALA A 268 15.05 2.82 27.06
C ALA A 268 14.36 3.28 28.35
N ALA A 269 14.68 4.49 28.80
CA ALA A 269 13.97 5.16 29.88
C ALA A 269 13.00 6.20 29.32
N ARG A 270 11.75 6.19 29.79
CA ARG A 270 10.79 7.25 29.50
C ARG A 270 11.05 8.44 30.44
N GLN A 271 11.17 9.64 29.88
CA GLN A 271 11.26 10.88 30.63
C GLN A 271 9.94 11.67 30.54
N PRO A 272 9.54 12.38 31.60
CA PRO A 272 8.36 13.24 31.59
C PRO A 272 8.62 14.59 30.89
N THR A 273 9.88 15.04 30.83
CA THR A 273 10.30 16.32 30.27
C THR A 273 11.55 16.16 29.42
N ILE A 274 11.78 17.12 28.52
CA ILE A 274 12.96 17.17 27.65
C ILE A 274 14.10 17.84 28.43
N ASP A 275 15.26 17.21 28.49
CA ASP A 275 16.48 17.73 29.07
C ASP A 275 17.72 17.42 28.20
N ALA A 276 18.91 17.80 28.69
CA ALA A 276 20.16 17.60 27.97
C ALA A 276 20.55 16.12 27.75
N SER A 277 19.89 15.18 28.45
CA SER A 277 20.10 13.73 28.33
C SER A 277 19.06 13.06 27.41
N THR A 278 18.02 13.79 26.97
CA THR A 278 16.99 13.25 26.07
C THR A 278 17.58 12.90 24.71
N HIS A 279 17.33 11.68 24.23
CA HIS A 279 17.81 11.23 22.92
C HIS A 279 16.74 11.36 21.84
N TYR A 280 15.49 11.01 22.18
CA TYR A 280 14.36 11.04 21.24
C TYR A 280 13.16 11.77 21.85
N VAL A 281 12.51 12.60 21.03
CA VAL A 281 11.16 13.11 21.31
C VAL A 281 10.24 12.51 20.26
N VAL A 282 9.22 11.76 20.70
CA VAL A 282 8.29 11.08 19.80
C VAL A 282 6.93 11.76 19.85
N THR A 283 6.50 12.33 18.72
CA THR A 283 5.14 12.88 18.58
C THR A 283 4.18 11.75 18.24
N CYS A 284 3.37 11.36 19.22
CA CYS A 284 2.35 10.33 19.12
C CYS A 284 0.98 10.97 18.87
N ARG A 285 0.12 10.33 18.08
CA ARG A 285 -1.20 10.90 17.80
C ARG A 285 -2.05 10.91 19.07
N THR A 286 -2.62 12.05 19.42
CA THR A 286 -3.75 12.12 20.34
C THR A 286 -5.00 11.72 19.59
N SER A 287 -5.80 10.81 20.15
CA SER A 287 -7.12 10.53 19.60
C SER A 287 -7.95 11.81 19.65
N GLU A 288 -8.48 12.18 18.49
CA GLU A 288 -9.42 13.28 18.22
C GLU A 288 -8.82 14.61 17.71
N ASN A 289 -9.13 14.87 16.43
CA ASN A 289 -9.12 16.13 15.67
C ASN A 289 -7.81 16.79 15.20
N ALA A 290 -7.93 17.29 13.95
CA ALA A 290 -7.15 18.28 13.21
C ALA A 290 -5.99 17.81 12.28
N THR A 291 -6.11 18.31 11.05
CA THR A 291 -5.21 18.39 9.89
C THR A 291 -3.71 18.39 10.17
N ASP A 292 -2.94 17.73 9.29
CA ASP A 292 -1.48 17.88 9.14
C ASP A 292 -1.13 19.34 8.80
N GLN A 293 -1.05 20.19 9.82
CA GLN A 293 -0.17 21.36 9.78
C GLN A 293 1.07 21.02 10.59
N ALA A 294 2.22 21.43 10.07
CA ALA A 294 3.49 21.32 10.77
C ALA A 294 3.37 21.98 12.16
N PRO A 295 3.90 21.36 13.24
CA PRO A 295 3.86 21.98 14.55
C PRO A 295 4.61 23.31 14.53
N PRO A 296 4.12 24.36 15.22
CA PRO A 296 4.88 25.59 15.38
C PRO A 296 6.20 25.30 16.09
N ALA A 297 7.26 25.99 15.67
CA ALA A 297 8.57 25.89 16.29
C ALA A 297 8.45 26.18 17.80
N LEU A 298 8.85 25.22 18.63
CA LEU A 298 8.91 25.41 20.08
C LEU A 298 9.97 26.47 20.42
N PRO A 299 9.71 27.35 21.41
CA PRO A 299 10.69 28.33 21.85
C PRO A 299 11.90 27.61 22.48
N ALA A 300 13.09 28.15 22.23
CA ALA A 300 14.35 27.63 22.74
C ALA A 300 14.34 27.55 24.27
N PRO A 301 14.87 26.48 24.89
CA PRO A 301 14.91 26.37 26.34
C PRO A 301 15.87 27.40 26.93
N HIS A 302 15.41 28.12 27.95
CA HIS A 302 16.26 28.93 28.81
C HIS A 302 17.27 28.01 29.53
N LEU A 303 18.54 28.04 29.09
CA LEU A 303 19.63 27.43 29.83
C LEU A 303 19.91 28.26 31.10
N GLN A 304 19.60 27.70 32.26
CA GLN A 304 20.28 28.08 33.49
C GLN A 304 21.58 27.27 33.61
N SER A 305 22.68 28.00 33.72
CA SER A 305 24.04 27.48 33.83
C SER A 305 24.30 26.86 35.20
N SER A 306 24.78 25.63 35.23
CA SER A 306 25.73 25.19 36.25
C SER A 306 26.62 24.06 35.75
N SER A 307 27.87 24.13 36.18
CA SER A 307 29.07 23.43 35.74
C SER A 307 29.14 21.96 36.19
N SER A 308 29.63 21.06 35.33
CA SER A 308 30.90 20.32 35.51
C SER A 308 30.93 18.93 34.82
N THR A 309 32.06 18.71 34.13
CA THR A 309 32.78 17.45 33.85
C THR A 309 32.20 16.32 32.96
N ARG A 310 32.83 16.26 31.78
CA ARG A 310 33.35 15.09 31.01
C ARG A 310 32.38 14.07 30.40
N GLY A 311 32.50 13.94 29.06
CA GLY A 311 32.02 12.79 28.28
C GLY A 311 30.98 13.14 27.21
N ARG A 312 31.24 14.14 26.36
CA ARG A 312 30.26 14.64 25.38
C ARG A 312 30.38 13.85 24.06
N THR A 313 29.47 12.90 23.82
CA THR A 313 29.16 12.46 22.45
C THR A 313 28.12 13.42 21.87
N SER A 314 28.50 14.10 20.79
CA SER A 314 27.67 15.05 20.06
C SER A 314 26.54 14.32 19.34
N GLY A 315 25.34 14.31 19.91
CA GLY A 315 24.11 13.94 19.22
C GLY A 315 22.98 14.81 19.72
N GLY A 316 22.49 15.75 18.89
CA GLY A 316 21.32 16.56 19.23
C GLY A 316 20.07 15.69 19.41
N VAL A 317 19.10 16.18 20.18
CA VAL A 317 17.79 15.53 20.40
C VAL A 317 17.10 15.30 19.06
N ARG A 318 16.66 14.07 18.77
CA ARG A 318 15.95 13.74 17.51
C ARG A 318 14.44 13.74 17.73
N VAL A 319 13.72 14.59 17.01
CA VAL A 319 12.25 14.59 17.00
C VAL A 319 11.74 13.64 15.92
N LEU A 320 10.89 12.68 16.29
CA LEU A 320 10.36 11.65 15.40
C LEU A 320 8.83 11.61 15.50
N SER A 321 8.15 11.45 14.37
CA SER A 321 6.77 10.95 14.40
C SER A 321 6.72 9.52 14.93
N GLU A 322 5.59 9.09 15.46
CA GLU A 322 5.38 7.69 15.87
C GLU A 322 5.76 6.67 14.78
N ARG A 323 5.47 6.99 13.50
CA ARG A 323 5.86 6.15 12.35
C ARG A 323 7.38 6.05 12.22
N GLN A 324 8.09 7.17 12.34
CA GLN A 324 9.56 7.20 12.26
C GLN A 324 10.21 6.51 13.47
N PHE A 325 9.62 6.66 14.66
CA PHE A 325 10.08 5.94 15.85
C PHE A 325 9.93 4.42 15.70
N ARG A 326 8.83 3.93 15.14
CA ARG A 326 8.66 2.51 14.83
C ARG A 326 9.68 1.99 13.80
N ALA A 327 10.11 2.85 12.87
CA ALA A 327 11.05 2.47 11.82
C ALA A 327 12.49 2.29 12.31
N ILE A 328 12.87 2.85 13.47
CA ILE A 328 14.22 2.68 14.04
C ILE A 328 14.36 1.45 14.95
N LEU A 329 13.28 0.71 15.21
CA LEU A 329 13.31 -0.54 15.97
C LEU A 329 13.67 -1.73 15.04
N PRO A 330 14.51 -2.69 15.48
CA PRO A 330 14.80 -3.91 14.71
C PRO A 330 13.51 -4.63 14.34
N ALA A 331 13.27 -4.67 13.04
CA ALA A 331 12.09 -5.15 12.36
C ALA A 331 10.72 -4.61 12.85
N GLY A 332 10.28 -3.52 12.22
CA GLY A 332 8.90 -3.39 11.73
C GLY A 332 8.52 -4.40 10.62
N ARG A 333 9.20 -5.56 10.54
CA ARG A 333 9.02 -6.64 9.57
C ARG A 333 9.32 -8.01 10.22
N VAL A 334 8.50 -8.41 11.18
CA VAL A 334 8.29 -9.84 11.44
C VAL A 334 6.95 -10.20 10.83
N SER A 335 6.97 -11.10 9.85
CA SER A 335 5.86 -11.99 9.61
C SER A 335 6.47 -13.35 9.33
N LEU A 336 5.97 -14.38 10.02
CA LEU A 336 5.64 -15.73 9.55
C LEU A 336 5.68 -16.69 10.77
N PRO A 337 4.77 -17.67 10.88
CA PRO A 337 3.93 -18.27 9.84
C PRO A 337 2.60 -17.55 9.57
#